data_AF-A0A852ZM26-F1
#
_entry.id   AF-A0A852ZM26-F1
#
_cell.length_a   1.000
_cell.length_b   1.000
_cell.length_c   1.000
_cell.angle_alpha   90.00
_cell.angle_beta   90.00
_cell.angle_gamma   90.00
#
_symmetry.space_group_name_H-M   'P 1'
#
loop_
_entity.id
_entity.type
_entity.pdbx_description
1 polymer ?
#
loop_
_entity_poly.entity_id
_entity_poly.type
_entity_poly.pdbx_seq_one_letter_code
_entity_poly.pdbx_strand_id
1 'polypeptide(L)'
;MTAQPVFDEPGPDDPAQILRVLPEQYHAGFLAEYADAVDKARRPEGYAALAALLRLWRLRAEAYADPGFRERLVAVQTGNTNDDVPVEQLAAEWPPA
;
A
#
# COMPACT_ATOMS: atom_id res chain seq x y z
N MET A 1 -36.01 15.54 -2.62
CA MET A 1 -34.74 14.94 -2.17
C MET A 1 -33.87 14.74 -3.40
N THR A 2 -32.83 15.56 -3.56
CA THR A 2 -31.81 15.40 -4.60
C THR A 2 -30.56 14.84 -3.94
N ALA A 3 -30.19 13.60 -4.26
CA ALA A 3 -28.90 13.04 -3.85
C ALA A 3 -27.80 13.79 -4.61
N GLN A 4 -27.05 14.64 -3.91
CA GLN A 4 -25.86 15.24 -4.50
C GLN A 4 -24.76 14.17 -4.52
N PRO A 5 -24.08 13.96 -5.66
CA PRO A 5 -23.00 13.01 -5.74
C PRO A 5 -21.83 13.47 -4.87
N VAL A 6 -21.39 12.64 -3.92
CA VAL A 6 -20.15 12.86 -3.15
C VAL A 6 -18.97 12.41 -4.01
N PHE A 7 -18.68 13.13 -5.11
CA PHE A 7 -17.57 12.81 -6.01
C PHE A 7 -16.43 13.84 -5.99
N ASP A 8 -16.48 14.88 -5.15
CA ASP A 8 -15.55 16.00 -5.27
C ASP A 8 -14.25 15.87 -4.45
N GLU A 9 -14.13 14.88 -3.56
CA GLU A 9 -12.87 14.63 -2.85
C GLU A 9 -12.14 13.42 -3.47
N PRO A 10 -10.93 13.59 -4.01
CA PRO A 10 -10.14 12.46 -4.49
C PRO A 10 -9.94 11.47 -3.34
N GLY A 11 -10.38 10.23 -3.56
CA GLY A 11 -10.32 9.18 -2.56
C GLY A 11 -8.88 8.89 -2.13
N PRO A 12 -8.69 8.24 -0.96
CA PRO A 12 -7.34 7.91 -0.47
C PRO A 12 -6.54 7.01 -1.42
N ASP A 13 -7.24 6.22 -2.26
CA ASP A 13 -6.63 5.34 -3.27
C ASP A 13 -6.41 6.06 -4.63
N ASP A 14 -6.58 7.38 -4.69
CA ASP A 14 -6.29 8.17 -5.90
C ASP A 14 -4.76 8.13 -6.19
N PRO A 15 -4.34 7.76 -7.42
CA PRO A 15 -2.93 7.72 -7.81
C PRO A 15 -2.15 9.00 -7.48
N ALA A 16 -2.77 10.18 -7.62
CA ALA A 16 -2.15 11.46 -7.32
C ALA A 16 -1.99 11.68 -5.80
N GLN A 17 -2.92 11.18 -4.98
CA GLN A 17 -2.79 11.20 -3.53
C GLN A 17 -1.65 10.27 -3.07
N ILE A 18 -1.59 9.06 -3.64
CA ILE A 18 -0.53 8.08 -3.39
C ILE A 18 0.84 8.67 -3.74
N LEU A 19 1.01 9.27 -4.93
CA LEU A 19 2.27 9.89 -5.34
C LEU A 19 2.73 11.02 -4.41
N ARG A 20 1.80 11.76 -3.79
CA ARG A 20 2.15 12.84 -2.87
C ARG A 20 2.76 12.33 -1.57
N VAL A 21 2.30 11.18 -1.08
CA VAL A 21 2.74 10.58 0.18
C VAL A 21 3.94 9.66 -0.04
N LEU A 22 3.98 8.96 -1.18
CA LEU A 22 5.02 8.00 -1.51
C LEU A 22 6.38 8.72 -1.65
N PRO A 23 7.46 8.21 -1.03
CA PRO A 23 8.80 8.75 -1.26
C PRO A 23 9.24 8.61 -2.72
N GLU A 24 9.94 9.61 -3.26
CA GLU A 24 10.31 9.73 -4.69
C GLU A 24 11.01 8.49 -5.25
N GLN A 25 11.83 7.82 -4.44
CA GLN A 25 12.54 6.59 -4.83
C GLN A 25 11.62 5.43 -5.26
N TYR A 26 10.35 5.44 -4.85
CA TYR A 26 9.36 4.42 -5.22
C TYR A 26 8.40 4.86 -6.32
N HIS A 27 8.44 6.13 -6.74
CA HIS A 27 7.52 6.68 -7.76
C HIS A 27 7.63 5.92 -9.08
N ALA A 28 8.85 5.63 -9.54
CA ALA A 28 9.06 4.92 -10.80
C ALA A 28 8.43 3.50 -10.79
N GLY A 29 8.54 2.78 -9.67
CA GLY A 29 7.92 1.46 -9.52
C GLY A 29 6.40 1.54 -9.51
N PHE A 30 5.83 2.48 -8.76
CA PHE A 30 4.39 2.72 -8.74
C PHE A 30 3.85 3.06 -10.14
N LEU A 31 4.49 3.99 -10.85
CA LEU A 31 4.04 4.42 -12.18
C LEU A 31 4.08 3.29 -13.22
N ALA A 32 5.10 2.41 -13.15
CA ALA A 32 5.21 1.26 -14.04
C ALA A 32 4.08 0.24 -13.81
N GLU A 33 3.83 -0.14 -12.54
CA GLU A 33 2.74 -1.06 -12.19
C GLU A 33 1.36 -0.45 -12.47
N TYR A 34 1.19 0.84 -12.20
CA TYR A 34 -0.03 1.58 -12.48
C TYR A 34 -0.35 1.59 -13.98
N ALA A 35 0.62 1.89 -14.84
CA ALA A 35 0.42 1.92 -16.29
C ALA A 35 -0.03 0.54 -16.83
N ASP A 36 0.62 -0.54 -16.40
CA ASP A 36 0.24 -1.91 -16.77
C ASP A 36 -1.17 -2.28 -16.28
N ALA A 37 -1.52 -1.89 -15.05
CA ALA A 37 -2.85 -2.14 -14.50
C ALA A 37 -3.95 -1.33 -15.19
N VAL A 38 -3.67 -0.08 -15.58
CA VAL A 38 -4.60 0.76 -16.36
C VAL A 38 -4.86 0.14 -17.73
N ASP A 39 -3.82 -0.36 -18.41
CA ASP A 39 -4.00 -1.01 -19.70
C ASP A 39 -4.85 -2.28 -19.59
N LYS A 40 -4.72 -3.04 -18.50
CA LYS A 40 -5.57 -4.21 -18.21
C LYS A 40 -7.00 -3.82 -17.82
N ALA A 41 -7.17 -2.73 -17.06
CA ALA A 41 -8.46 -2.21 -16.61
C ALA A 41 -9.30 -1.56 -17.72
N ARG A 42 -8.77 -1.45 -18.95
CA ARG A 42 -9.58 -1.16 -20.15
C ARG A 42 -10.70 -2.18 -20.33
N ARG A 43 -10.55 -3.40 -19.79
CA ARG A 43 -11.63 -4.38 -19.68
C ARG A 43 -12.20 -4.41 -18.26
N PRO A 44 -13.52 -4.60 -18.09
CA PRO A 44 -14.17 -4.59 -16.77
C PRO A 44 -13.56 -5.56 -15.76
N GLU A 45 -13.07 -6.72 -16.23
CA GLU A 45 -12.46 -7.75 -15.39
C GLU A 45 -11.13 -7.27 -14.76
N GLY A 46 -10.46 -6.31 -15.42
CA GLY A 46 -9.22 -5.70 -14.92
C GLY A 46 -9.45 -4.58 -13.90
N TYR A 47 -10.67 -4.06 -13.77
CA TYR A 47 -10.96 -2.93 -12.88
C TYR A 47 -10.73 -3.27 -11.41
N ALA A 48 -11.18 -4.45 -10.97
CA ALA A 48 -10.96 -4.90 -9.60
C ALA A 48 -9.48 -5.07 -9.27
N ALA A 49 -8.67 -5.51 -10.23
CA ALA A 49 -7.23 -5.65 -10.07
C ALA A 49 -6.54 -4.29 -9.93
N LEU A 50 -6.97 -3.28 -10.71
CA LEU A 50 -6.47 -1.90 -10.58
C LEU A 50 -6.81 -1.31 -9.20
N ALA A 51 -8.05 -1.48 -8.73
CA ALA A 51 -8.46 -1.00 -7.41
C ALA A 51 -7.65 -1.66 -6.28
N ALA A 52 -7.38 -2.97 -6.38
CA ALA A 52 -6.55 -3.68 -5.42
C ALA A 52 -5.09 -3.20 -5.44
N LEU A 53 -4.54 -2.92 -6.62
CA LEU A 53 -3.20 -2.37 -6.78
C LEU A 53 -3.08 -1.00 -6.13
N LEU A 54 -4.02 -0.09 -6.38
CA LEU A 54 -4.02 1.25 -5.81
C LEU A 54 -4.09 1.21 -4.28
N ARG A 55 -4.97 0.37 -3.72
CA ARG A 55 -5.07 0.18 -2.28
C ARG A 55 -3.77 -0.35 -1.67
N LEU A 56 -3.10 -1.29 -2.34
CA LEU A 56 -1.81 -1.80 -1.89
C LEU A 56 -0.74 -0.70 -1.88
N TRP A 57 -0.67 0.10 -2.93
CA TRP A 57 0.29 1.20 -3.02
C TRP A 57 0.02 2.33 -2.03
N ARG A 58 -1.25 2.61 -1.71
CA ARG A 58 -1.63 3.52 -0.62
C ARG A 58 -1.07 3.05 0.72
N LEU A 59 -1.22 1.77 1.06
CA LEU A 59 -0.66 1.21 2.29
C LEU A 59 0.88 1.26 2.31
N ARG A 60 1.53 0.99 1.18
CA ARG A 60 2.99 1.13 1.06
C ARG A 60 3.44 2.57 1.24
N ALA A 61 2.74 3.53 0.64
CA ALA A 61 3.07 4.95 0.76
C ALA A 61 3.02 5.39 2.24
N GLU A 62 1.98 5.00 2.98
CA GLU A 62 1.88 5.28 4.42
C GLU A 62 3.01 4.64 5.21
N ALA A 63 3.31 3.37 4.95
CA ALA A 63 4.42 2.69 5.61
C ALA A 63 5.77 3.33 5.30
N TYR A 64 6.03 3.70 4.05
CA TYR A 64 7.32 4.24 3.61
C TYR A 64 7.52 5.70 3.98
N ALA A 65 6.45 6.45 4.20
CA ALA A 65 6.49 7.82 4.69
C ALA A 65 6.79 7.90 6.20
N ASP A 66 6.63 6.80 6.95
CA ASP A 66 7.01 6.75 8.36
C ASP A 66 8.54 6.90 8.51
N PRO A 67 9.04 7.93 9.22
CA PRO A 67 10.47 8.18 9.37
C PRO A 67 11.23 7.02 10.02
N GLY A 68 10.58 6.20 10.85
CA GLY A 68 11.17 5.00 11.46
C GLY A 68 11.14 3.76 10.56
N PHE A 69 10.50 3.82 9.40
CA PHE A 69 10.39 2.68 8.50
C PHE A 69 11.75 2.22 7.97
N ARG A 70 12.60 3.15 7.53
CA ARG A 70 13.89 2.81 6.93
C ARG A 70 14.84 2.18 7.94
N GLU A 71 14.83 2.67 9.19
CA GLU A 71 15.62 2.13 10.28
C GLU A 71 15.17 0.71 10.65
N ARG A 72 13.85 0.48 10.77
CA ARG A 72 13.30 -0.86 10.99
C ARG A 72 13.61 -1.81 9.84
N LEU A 73 13.54 -1.34 8.60
CA LEU A 73 13.89 -2.14 7.42
C LEU A 73 15.36 -2.58 7.46
N VAL A 74 16.28 -1.68 7.83
CA VAL A 74 17.70 -1.99 8.00
C VAL A 74 17.93 -2.94 9.18
N ALA A 75 17.25 -2.73 10.31
CA ALA A 75 17.30 -3.64 11.46
C ALA A 75 16.91 -5.07 11.08
N VAL A 76 15.82 -5.24 10.33
CA VAL A 76 15.39 -6.55 9.80
C VAL A 76 16.44 -7.14 8.85
N GLN A 77 16.94 -6.36 7.88
CA GLN A 77 17.94 -6.82 6.90
C GLN A 77 19.27 -7.22 7.54
N THR A 78 19.64 -6.57 8.64
CA THR A 78 20.89 -6.84 9.37
C THR A 78 20.72 -7.87 10.49
N GLY A 79 19.51 -8.43 10.66
CA GLY A 79 19.21 -9.39 11.72
C GLY A 79 19.23 -8.79 13.13
N ASN A 80 19.20 -7.46 13.25
CA ASN A 80 19.15 -6.74 14.52
C ASN A 80 17.68 -6.52 14.97
N THR A 81 16.96 -7.63 15.09
CA THR A 81 15.54 -7.69 15.49
C THR A 81 15.45 -8.05 16.97
N ASN A 82 16.10 -7.27 17.85
CA ASN A 82 16.26 -7.64 19.26
C ASN A 82 14.92 -7.76 20.03
N ASP A 83 13.83 -7.18 19.53
CA ASP A 83 12.49 -7.22 20.12
C ASP A 83 11.40 -7.82 19.19
N ASP A 84 11.75 -8.32 18.00
CA ASP A 84 10.73 -8.88 17.10
C ASP A 84 10.47 -10.35 17.42
N VAL A 85 9.20 -10.70 17.58
CA VAL A 85 8.75 -12.08 17.78
C VAL A 85 8.33 -12.67 16.43
N PRO A 86 8.86 -13.85 16.02
CA PRO A 86 8.42 -14.55 14.82
C PRO A 86 6.92 -14.81 14.82
N VAL A 87 6.28 -14.67 13.65
CA VAL A 87 4.83 -14.88 13.51
C VAL A 87 4.41 -16.29 13.91
N GLU A 88 5.29 -17.27 13.74
CA GLU A 88 5.08 -18.65 14.14
C GLU A 88 5.01 -18.81 15.66
N GLN A 89 5.79 -18.02 16.41
CA GLN A 89 5.73 -18.00 17.87
C GLN A 89 4.44 -17.33 18.36
N LEU A 90 4.06 -16.20 17.77
CA LEU A 90 2.79 -15.54 18.07
C LEU A 90 1.57 -16.42 17.75
N ALA A 91 1.60 -17.15 16.64
CA ALA A 91 0.53 -18.06 16.24
C ALA A 91 0.38 -19.26 17.19
N ALA A 92 1.48 -19.73 17.80
CA ALA A 92 1.45 -20.81 18.78
C ALA A 92 0.83 -20.37 20.13
N GLU A 93 0.92 -19.07 20.47
CA GLU A 93 0.36 -18.50 21.70
C GLU A 93 -1.13 -18.14 21.57
N TRP A 94 -1.68 -18.13 20.36
CA TRP A 94 -3.08 -17.79 20.14
C TRP A 94 -4.00 -18.97 20.52
N PRO A 95 -4.97 -18.80 21.44
CA PRO A 95 -5.92 -19.85 21.74
C PRO A 95 -6.77 -20.15 20.50
N PRO A 96 -7.15 -21.42 20.26
CA PRO A 96 -8.07 -21.75 19.18
C PRO A 96 -9.41 -21.03 19.43
N ALA A 97 -9.95 -20.44 18.35
CA ALA A 97 -11.23 -19.73 18.34
C ALA A 97 -12.42 -20.65 18.64
#